data_AF-A0A953UVK8-F1
#
_entry.id   AF-A0A953UVK8-F1
#
_cell.length_a   1.000
_cell.length_b   1.000
_cell.length_c   1.000
_cell.angle_alpha   90.00
_cell.angle_beta   90.00
_cell.angle_gamma   90.00
#
_symmetry.space_group_name_H-M   'P 1'
#
loop_
_entity.id
_entity.type
_entity.pdbx_description
1 polymer ?
#
loop_
_entity_poly.entity_id
_entity_poly.type
_entity_poly.pdbx_seq_one_letter_code
_entity_poly.pdbx_strand_id
1 'polypeptide(L)'
;MARRTFEISADQVNTVNNMLRSVSGTTNMFIHSKCKELLKDLRQVRWRRDVLGNPTGELDKPDPQRTHLSDALSYLAAQEWGMQPTFGLKPGFGR
;
A
#
# COMPACT_ATOMS: atom_id res chain seq x y z
N MET A 1 17.08 3.38 -18.92
CA MET A 1 15.71 3.13 -18.42
C MET A 1 15.79 2.95 -16.91
N ALA A 2 15.45 3.97 -16.12
CA ALA A 2 15.41 3.83 -14.67
C ALA A 2 14.25 2.90 -14.31
N ARG A 3 14.55 1.72 -13.75
CA ARG A 3 13.55 0.95 -13.02
C ARG A 3 13.10 1.86 -11.88
N ARG A 4 11.93 2.49 -12.01
CA ARG A 4 11.25 3.07 -10.85
C ARG A 4 10.86 1.89 -9.98
N THR A 5 11.74 1.48 -9.09
CA THR A 5 11.35 0.77 -7.86
C THR A 5 10.52 1.79 -7.11
N PHE A 6 9.22 1.80 -7.38
CA PHE A 6 8.27 2.63 -6.66
C PHE A 6 8.23 2.09 -5.24
N GLU A 7 8.88 2.81 -4.34
CA GLU A 7 8.76 2.56 -2.92
C GLU A 7 7.34 2.90 -2.50
N ILE A 8 6.76 2.04 -1.66
CA ILE A 8 5.43 2.29 -1.11
C ILE A 8 5.55 3.47 -0.15
N SER A 9 4.78 4.53 -0.41
CA SER A 9 4.72 5.69 0.48
C SER A 9 3.76 5.46 1.65
N ALA A 10 3.92 6.24 2.72
CA ALA A 10 2.97 6.28 3.83
C ALA A 10 1.54 6.58 3.38
N ASP A 11 1.36 7.43 2.36
CA ASP A 11 0.04 7.74 1.81
C ASP A 11 -0.63 6.52 1.20
N GLN A 12 0.12 5.69 0.45
CA GLN A 12 -0.43 4.45 -0.12
C GLN A 12 -0.85 3.47 0.98
N VAL A 13 -0.07 3.35 2.04
CA VAL A 13 -0.42 2.52 3.21
C VAL A 13 -1.70 3.04 3.88
N ASN A 14 -1.82 4.36 4.05
CA ASN A 14 -3.01 4.98 4.63
C ASN A 14 -4.26 4.76 3.76
N THR A 15 -4.13 4.87 2.43
CA THR A 15 -5.23 4.56 1.50
C THR A 15 -5.67 3.10 1.65
N VAL A 16 -4.74 2.14 1.66
CA VAL A 16 -5.08 0.72 1.83
C VAL A 16 -5.75 0.46 3.18
N ASN A 17 -5.24 1.04 4.26
CA ASN A 17 -5.83 0.90 5.59
C ASN A 17 -7.26 1.44 5.66
N ASN A 18 -7.50 2.63 5.09
CA ASN A 18 -8.83 3.23 5.03
C ASN A 18 -9.81 2.38 4.20
N MET A 19 -9.30 1.69 3.17
CA MET A 19 -10.12 0.79 2.37
C MET A 19 -10.46 -0.52 3.10
N LEU A 20 -9.50 -1.12 3.80
CA LEU A 20 -9.75 -2.34 4.58
C LEU A 20 -10.70 -2.07 5.75
N ARG A 21 -10.31 -1.17 6.65
CA ARG A 21 -11.17 -0.74 7.75
C ARG A 21 -10.71 0.61 8.26
N SER A 22 -11.56 1.61 8.09
CA SER A 22 -11.32 2.94 8.62
C SER A 22 -11.40 2.94 10.15
N VAL A 23 -10.84 3.99 10.75
CA VAL A 23 -10.94 4.25 12.21
C VAL A 23 -12.41 4.40 12.65
N SER A 24 -13.29 4.89 11.77
CA SER A 24 -14.74 4.96 12.02
C SER A 24 -15.45 3.61 11.97
N GLY A 25 -14.74 2.52 11.66
CA GLY A 25 -15.28 1.17 11.56
C GLY A 25 -15.87 0.82 10.19
N THR A 26 -15.80 1.72 9.21
CA THR A 26 -16.30 1.50 7.84
C THR A 26 -15.34 0.57 7.09
N THR A 27 -15.90 -0.43 6.40
CA THR A 27 -15.14 -1.35 5.53
C THR A 27 -15.50 -1.06 4.09
N ASN A 28 -14.53 -0.66 3.27
CA ASN A 28 -14.76 -0.27 1.87
C ASN A 28 -14.26 -1.34 0.88
N MET A 29 -13.43 -2.28 1.32
CA MET A 29 -12.86 -3.34 0.51
C MET A 29 -12.87 -4.67 1.27
N PHE A 30 -13.32 -5.73 0.59
CA PHE A 30 -13.31 -7.10 1.11
C PHE A 30 -12.30 -7.94 0.33
N ILE A 31 -11.49 -8.70 1.06
CA ILE A 31 -10.56 -9.67 0.48
C ILE A 31 -11.17 -11.07 0.62
N HIS A 32 -11.29 -11.78 -0.50
CA HIS A 32 -11.81 -13.14 -0.48
C HIS A 32 -10.87 -14.08 0.30
N SER A 33 -11.43 -14.96 1.14
CA SER A 33 -10.66 -15.85 2.04
C SER A 33 -9.71 -16.83 1.32
N LYS A 34 -9.95 -17.09 0.03
CA LYS A 34 -9.08 -17.90 -0.85
C LYS A 34 -7.78 -17.19 -1.23
N CYS A 35 -7.66 -15.87 -1.06
CA CYS A 35 -6.44 -15.10 -1.35
C CYS A 35 -5.39 -15.28 -0.23
N LYS A 36 -4.98 -16.53 0.01
CA LYS A 36 -4.16 -16.93 1.16
C LYS A 36 -2.81 -16.22 1.21
N GLU A 37 -2.14 -16.05 0.07
CA GLU A 37 -0.84 -15.38 0.03
C GLU A 37 -0.97 -13.88 0.29
N LEU A 38 -1.93 -13.19 -0.33
CA LEU A 38 -2.22 -11.78 -0.03
C LEU A 38 -2.54 -11.57 1.46
N LEU A 39 -3.34 -12.46 2.07
CA LEU A 39 -3.64 -12.39 3.50
C LEU A 39 -2.43 -12.63 4.39
N LYS A 40 -1.48 -13.50 3.97
CA LYS A 40 -0.22 -13.70 4.69
C LYS A 40 0.66 -12.47 4.58
N ASP A 41 0.78 -11.89 3.39
CA ASP A 41 1.59 -10.68 3.17
C ASP A 41 1.08 -9.53 4.02
N LEU A 42 -0.22 -9.23 3.97
CA LEU A 42 -0.82 -8.15 4.77
C LEU A 42 -0.63 -8.33 6.29
N ARG A 43 -0.47 -9.56 6.79
CA ARG A 43 -0.18 -9.82 8.21
C ARG A 43 1.30 -9.67 8.57
N GLN A 44 2.20 -9.76 7.60
CA GLN A 44 3.66 -9.71 7.80
C GLN A 44 4.25 -8.32 7.53
N VAL A 45 3.58 -7.52 6.68
CA VAL A 45 4.00 -6.15 6.37
C VAL A 45 4.04 -5.31 7.64
N ARG A 46 5.18 -4.69 7.89
CA ARG A 46 5.43 -3.81 9.04
C ARG A 46 6.33 -2.67 8.63
N TRP A 47 6.26 -1.55 9.34
CA TRP A 47 7.25 -0.47 9.19
C TRP A 47 8.62 -0.94 9.67
N ARG A 48 9.65 -0.70 8.87
CA ARG A 48 11.05 -0.92 9.24
C ARG A 48 11.40 0.03 10.39
N ARG A 49 12.07 -0.52 11.39
CA ARG A 49 12.63 0.23 12.52
C ARG A 49 14.14 0.23 12.42
N ASP A 50 14.77 1.33 12.82
CA ASP A 50 16.22 1.42 12.91
C ASP A 50 16.76 0.62 14.12
N VAL A 51 18.08 0.61 14.30
CA VAL A 51 18.76 -0.10 15.40
C VAL A 51 18.37 0.46 16.78
N LEU A 52 17.91 1.71 16.84
CA LEU A 52 17.44 2.39 18.05
C LEU A 52 15.92 2.26 18.25
N GLY A 53 15.21 1.59 17.34
CA GLY A 53 13.77 1.36 17.38
C GLY A 53 12.91 2.48 16.78
N ASN A 54 13.49 3.50 16.15
CA ASN A 54 12.75 4.59 15.53
C ASN A 54 12.12 4.16 14.19
N PRO A 55 10.95 4.71 13.82
CA PRO A 55 10.34 4.47 12.53
C PRO A 55 11.18 5.10 11.41
N THR A 56 11.50 4.30 10.38
CA THR A 56 12.32 4.75 9.24
C THR A 56 11.50 5.32 8.08
N GLY A 57 10.16 5.20 8.13
CA GLY A 57 9.28 5.56 7.02
C GLY A 57 9.30 4.55 5.86
N GLU A 58 10.12 3.50 5.95
CA GLU A 58 10.19 2.42 4.97
C GLU A 58 9.41 1.20 5.47
N LEU A 59 8.86 0.41 4.54
CA LEU A 59 8.31 -0.90 4.88
C LEU A 59 9.41 -1.95 4.97
N ASP A 60 9.33 -2.78 6.00
CA ASP A 60 10.19 -3.95 6.14
C ASP A 60 9.76 -5.00 5.12
N LYS A 61 10.66 -5.28 4.17
CA LYS A 61 10.48 -6.29 3.12
C LYS A 61 11.46 -7.45 3.35
N PRO A 62 11.21 -8.33 4.34
CA PRO A 62 12.13 -9.41 4.67
C PRO A 62 12.22 -10.47 3.56
N ASP A 63 11.17 -10.62 2.74
CA ASP A 63 11.14 -11.52 1.59
C ASP A 63 10.64 -10.76 0.35
N PRO A 64 11.55 -10.36 -0.57
CA PRO A 64 11.20 -9.65 -1.79
C PRO A 64 10.21 -10.40 -2.69
N GLN A 65 10.17 -11.74 -2.62
CA GLN A 65 9.28 -12.56 -3.46
C GLN A 65 7.84 -12.61 -2.91
N ARG A 66 7.64 -12.33 -1.63
CA ARG A 66 6.32 -12.36 -0.99
C ARG A 66 5.63 -11.01 -0.97
N THR A 67 6.35 -9.90 -0.86
CA THR A 67 5.73 -8.56 -0.80
C THR A 67 5.07 -8.09 -2.11
N HIS A 68 5.13 -8.87 -3.19
CA HIS A 68 4.59 -8.49 -4.49
C HIS A 68 3.07 -8.30 -4.51
N LEU A 69 2.29 -9.08 -3.76
CA LEU A 69 0.82 -8.97 -3.81
C LEU A 69 0.30 -7.77 -2.99
N SER A 70 0.92 -7.48 -1.84
CA SER A 70 0.60 -6.28 -1.07
C SER A 70 1.00 -5.01 -1.82
N ASP A 71 2.14 -5.04 -2.53
CA ASP A 71 2.58 -3.92 -3.38
C ASP A 71 1.62 -3.75 -4.57
N ALA A 72 1.17 -4.84 -5.20
CA ALA A 72 0.16 -4.77 -6.27
C ALA A 72 -1.17 -4.18 -5.77
N LEU A 73 -1.62 -4.57 -4.57
CA LEU A 73 -2.81 -4.02 -3.94
C LEU A 73 -2.66 -2.52 -3.66
N SER A 74 -1.49 -2.05 -3.23
CA SER A 74 -1.27 -0.63 -2.96
C SER A 74 -1.29 0.20 -4.24
N TYR A 75 -0.78 -0.31 -5.37
CA TYR A 75 -0.93 0.36 -6.67
C TYR A 75 -2.39 0.45 -7.10
N LEU A 76 -3.14 -0.64 -6.99
CA LEU A 76 -4.58 -0.63 -7.30
C LEU A 76 -5.31 0.38 -6.41
N ALA A 77 -5.03 0.35 -5.11
CA ALA A 77 -5.69 1.24 -4.17
C ALA A 77 -5.36 2.72 -4.41
N ALA A 78 -4.11 3.03 -4.76
CA ALA A 78 -3.70 4.37 -5.12
C ALA A 78 -4.35 4.85 -6.43
N GLN A 79 -4.53 3.96 -7.41
CA GLN A 79 -5.18 4.29 -8.68
C GLN A 79 -6.68 4.58 -8.49
N GLU A 80 -7.37 3.76 -7.71
CA GLU A 80 -8.83 3.84 -7.54
C GLU A 80 -9.25 4.84 -6.45
N TRP A 81 -8.50 4.91 -5.34
CA TRP A 81 -8.86 5.67 -4.13
C TRP A 81 -7.73 6.55 -3.58
N GLY A 82 -6.60 6.66 -4.30
CA GLY A 82 -5.51 7.54 -3.89
C GLY A 82 -5.98 8.98 -3.79
N MET A 83 -5.39 9.73 -2.85
CA MET A 83 -5.66 11.17 -2.73
C MET A 83 -5.33 11.85 -4.05
N GLN A 84 -6.36 12.27 -4.76
CA GLN A 84 -6.20 13.09 -5.95
C GLN A 84 -5.89 14.51 -5.48
N PRO A 85 -4.90 15.20 -6.08
CA PRO A 85 -4.66 16.58 -5.75
C PRO A 85 -5.95 17.38 -6.01
N THR A 86 -6.34 18.20 -5.04
CA THR A 86 -7.56 19.03 -5.09
C THR A 86 -7.53 20.02 -6.25
N PHE A 87 -6.34 20.32 -6.79
CA PHE A 87 -6.09 21.15 -7.96
C PHE A 87 -4.88 20.62 -8.75
N GLY A 88 -4.94 20.66 -10.09
CA GLY A 88 -3.88 20.19 -10.99
C GLY A 88 -4.34 19.10 -11.97
N LEU A 89 -3.53 18.80 -12.99
CA LEU A 89 -3.81 17.74 -13.97
C LEU A 89 -3.93 16.38 -13.26
N LYS A 90 -5.06 15.69 -13.46
CA LYS A 90 -5.18 14.27 -13.11
C LYS A 90 -4.06 13.50 -13.84
N PRO A 91 -3.18 12.78 -13.14
CA PRO A 91 -2.23 11.91 -13.81
C PRO A 91 -3.00 10.74 -14.42
N GLY A 92 -3.29 10.82 -15.73
CA GLY A 92 -3.94 9.74 -16.48
C GLY A 92 -5.00 10.16 -17.50
N PHE A 93 -5.40 11.44 -17.55
CA PHE A 93 -6.34 11.91 -18.57
C PHE A 93 -5.60 12.67 -19.68
N GLY A 94 -4.92 11.89 -20.52
CA GLY A 94 -4.24 12.34 -21.73
C GLY A 94 -4.16 11.16 -22.71
N ARG A 95 -5.30 10.80 -23.29
CA ARG A 95 -5.36 10.13 -24.59
C ARG A 95 -5.97 11.11 -25.57
#